data_AF-A0A7C4VHA6-F1
#
_entry.id   AF-A0A7C4VHA6-F1
#
_cell.length_a   1.000
_cell.length_b   1.000
_cell.length_c   1.000
_cell.angle_alpha   90.00
_cell.angle_beta   90.00
_cell.angle_gamma   90.00
#
_symmetry.space_group_name_H-M   'P 1'
#
loop_
_entity.id
_entity.type
_entity.pdbx_description
1 polymer ?
#
loop_
_entity_poly.entity_id
_entity_poly.type
_entity_poly.pdbx_seq_one_letter_code
_entity_poly.pdbx_strand_id
1 'polypeptide(L)'
;MGKTGIKLVMALAFVLVGSLMLSPVMAADNGGFDEFGYNYKARIFVGKADGVDRVLDEKVWGDPTYANDWLVMKWSKAWDDARFHGASWGPDAWLTNEWNGAVPGGSGEVWHYKIIWVGPDLENSPYWREGGYAIWDQFEVIMDQGTWSDHTHEILALAIPNGFGGP
;
A
#
# COMPACT_ATOMS: atom_id res chain seq x y z
N MET A 1 -42.59 36.95 9.32
CA MET A 1 -42.24 35.58 9.78
C MET A 1 -42.23 35.55 11.30
N GLY A 2 -43.09 34.74 11.92
CA GLY A 2 -43.24 34.69 13.37
C GLY A 2 -42.03 34.06 14.07
N LYS A 3 -41.73 34.53 15.29
CA LYS A 3 -40.60 34.07 16.14
C LYS A 3 -40.54 32.55 16.33
N THR A 4 -41.65 31.85 16.12
CA THR A 4 -41.79 30.39 16.17
C THR A 4 -41.16 29.68 14.96
N GLY A 5 -41.18 30.29 13.77
CA GLY A 5 -40.61 29.70 12.55
C GLY A 5 -39.08 29.65 12.55
N ILE A 6 -38.42 30.63 13.19
CA ILE A 6 -36.96 30.69 13.28
C ILE A 6 -36.41 29.62 14.23
N LYS A 7 -37.14 29.29 15.32
CA LYS A 7 -36.75 28.21 16.25
C LYS A 7 -36.84 26.82 15.61
N LEU A 8 -37.82 26.61 14.73
CA LEU A 8 -38.01 25.35 14.01
C LEU A 8 -36.91 25.10 12.97
N VAL A 9 -36.51 26.16 12.23
CA VAL A 9 -35.43 26.08 11.24
C VAL A 9 -34.06 25.82 11.89
N MET A 10 -33.78 26.44 13.04
CA MET A 10 -32.53 26.22 13.79
C MET A 10 -32.46 24.81 14.40
N ALA A 11 -33.59 24.25 14.87
CA ALA A 11 -33.64 22.89 15.39
C ALA A 11 -33.44 21.83 14.29
N LEU A 12 -33.99 22.05 13.08
CA LEU A 12 -33.77 21.18 11.92
C LEU A 12 -32.32 21.24 11.41
N ALA A 13 -31.68 22.41 11.43
CA ALA A 13 -30.27 22.54 11.04
C ALA A 13 -29.33 21.77 11.99
N PHE A 14 -29.60 21.76 13.30
CA PHE A 14 -28.81 20.99 14.27
C PHE A 14 -29.00 19.47 14.13
N VAL A 15 -30.21 19.01 13.77
CA VAL A 15 -30.47 17.58 13.53
C VAL A 15 -29.82 17.09 12.22
N LEU A 16 -29.76 17.95 11.19
CA LEU A 16 -29.11 17.61 9.90
C LEU A 16 -27.57 17.62 9.99
N VAL A 17 -26.98 18.50 10.82
CA VAL A 17 -25.52 18.54 11.04
C VAL A 17 -25.08 17.44 12.01
N GLY A 18 -25.89 17.11 13.03
CA GLY A 18 -25.60 16.01 13.95
C GLY A 18 -25.67 14.61 13.32
N SER A 19 -26.45 14.44 12.24
CA SER A 19 -26.57 13.16 11.52
C SER A 19 -25.50 12.94 10.45
N LEU A 20 -24.73 13.97 10.09
CA LEU A 20 -23.57 13.85 9.19
C LEU A 20 -22.26 13.48 9.91
N MET A 21 -22.26 13.43 11.25
CA MET A 21 -21.08 13.15 12.08
C MET A 21 -20.97 11.70 12.56
N LEU A 22 -21.90 10.82 12.15
CA LEU A 22 -21.80 9.37 12.39
C LEU A 22 -21.34 8.71 11.10
N SER A 23 -20.10 8.96 10.69
CA SER A 23 -19.43 8.04 9.78
C SER A 23 -19.32 6.69 10.49
N PRO A 24 -19.89 5.60 9.96
CA PRO A 24 -19.64 4.28 10.51
C PRO A 24 -18.19 3.92 10.17
N VAL A 25 -17.25 4.24 11.06
CA VAL A 25 -15.90 3.70 11.00
C VAL A 25 -15.94 2.30 11.63
N MET A 26 -15.88 1.32 10.72
CA MET A 26 -15.36 -0.03 10.89
C MET A 26 -16.17 -0.99 11.78
N ALA A 27 -17.13 -1.67 11.14
CA ALA A 27 -17.30 -3.09 11.42
C ALA A 27 -16.16 -3.86 10.74
N ALA A 28 -15.00 -3.93 11.40
CA ALA A 28 -13.92 -4.84 11.05
C ALA A 28 -14.34 -6.26 11.48
N ASP A 29 -15.27 -6.86 10.74
CA ASP A 29 -15.45 -8.32 10.72
C ASP A 29 -16.41 -8.68 9.56
N ASN A 30 -15.84 -9.03 8.40
CA ASN A 30 -16.41 -9.82 7.28
C ASN A 30 -15.69 -9.57 5.92
N GLY A 31 -14.36 -9.51 5.91
CA GLY A 31 -13.55 -9.66 4.68
C GLY A 31 -13.32 -8.40 3.83
N GLY A 32 -13.49 -7.22 4.42
CA GLY A 32 -13.16 -5.93 3.81
C GLY A 32 -11.73 -5.45 4.11
N PHE A 33 -11.51 -4.15 3.98
CA PHE A 33 -10.30 -3.48 4.46
C PHE A 33 -10.33 -3.34 6.00
N ASP A 34 -9.19 -3.54 6.66
CA ASP A 34 -9.00 -3.20 8.08
C ASP A 34 -8.71 -1.70 8.26
N GLU A 35 -8.53 -1.25 9.51
CA GLU A 35 -8.27 0.15 9.85
C GLU A 35 -6.96 0.70 9.26
N PHE A 36 -6.03 -0.19 8.89
CA PHE A 36 -4.74 0.15 8.32
C PHE A 36 -4.80 0.25 6.79
N GLY A 37 -5.84 -0.30 6.15
CA GLY A 37 -5.99 -0.32 4.71
C GLY A 37 -5.62 -1.67 4.07
N TYR A 38 -5.45 -2.74 4.85
CA TYR A 38 -5.25 -4.10 4.32
C TYR A 38 -6.57 -4.83 4.08
N ASN A 39 -6.69 -5.49 2.93
CA ASN A 39 -7.68 -6.53 2.69
C ASN A 39 -6.95 -7.84 2.35
N TYR A 40 -6.71 -8.68 3.35
CA TYR A 40 -5.98 -9.95 3.21
C TYR A 40 -6.69 -10.94 2.29
N LYS A 41 -8.03 -10.96 2.28
CA LYS A 41 -8.79 -11.85 1.38
C LYS A 41 -8.56 -11.49 -0.09
N ALA A 42 -8.52 -10.20 -0.40
CA ALA A 42 -8.24 -9.68 -1.73
C ALA A 42 -6.74 -9.54 -2.03
N ARG A 43 -5.88 -9.72 -1.02
CA ARG A 43 -4.41 -9.56 -1.08
C ARG A 43 -3.99 -8.21 -1.63
N ILE A 44 -4.60 -7.16 -1.08
CA ILE A 44 -4.37 -5.78 -1.47
C ILE A 44 -4.30 -4.87 -0.24
N PHE A 45 -3.42 -3.89 -0.31
CA PHE A 45 -3.38 -2.73 0.59
C PHE A 45 -3.75 -1.50 -0.23
N VAL A 46 -4.61 -0.64 0.30
CA VAL A 46 -4.94 0.67 -0.29
C VAL A 46 -5.12 1.69 0.82
N GLY A 47 -4.22 2.68 0.90
CA GLY A 47 -4.31 3.70 1.93
C GLY A 47 -3.09 4.60 1.97
N LYS A 48 -3.01 5.44 3.02
CA LYS A 48 -1.79 6.18 3.34
C LYS A 48 -0.69 5.21 3.76
N ALA A 49 0.56 5.51 3.42
CA ALA A 49 1.70 4.68 3.82
C ALA A 49 1.84 4.52 5.33
N ASP A 50 1.38 5.48 6.14
CA ASP A 50 1.25 5.37 7.60
C ASP A 50 0.55 4.08 8.06
N GLY A 51 -0.39 3.53 7.28
CA GLY A 51 -1.05 2.27 7.63
C GLY A 51 -0.20 1.00 7.42
N VAL A 52 0.84 1.04 6.60
CA VAL A 52 1.48 -0.18 6.08
C VAL A 52 2.29 -0.94 7.14
N ASP A 53 2.80 -0.26 8.16
CA ASP A 53 3.52 -0.91 9.25
C ASP A 53 2.61 -1.28 10.43
N ARG A 54 1.30 -1.04 10.26
CA ARG A 54 0.23 -1.24 11.24
C ARG A 54 0.37 -0.35 12.48
N VAL A 55 0.95 0.83 12.31
CA VAL A 55 1.05 1.85 13.36
C VAL A 55 0.62 3.20 12.78
N LEU A 56 -0.53 3.71 13.20
CA LEU A 56 -1.02 5.01 12.76
C LEU A 56 -0.40 6.12 13.63
N ASP A 57 0.84 6.52 13.36
CA ASP A 57 1.59 7.53 14.11
C ASP A 57 2.19 8.67 13.25
N GLU A 58 1.64 8.86 12.05
CA GLU A 58 2.08 9.81 11.03
C GLU A 58 3.49 9.48 10.49
N LYS A 59 3.86 8.21 10.51
CA LYS A 59 5.16 7.70 10.03
C LYS A 59 4.97 6.37 9.32
N VAL A 60 5.91 6.05 8.45
CA VAL A 60 6.05 4.70 7.90
C VAL A 60 7.42 4.17 8.29
N TRP A 61 7.45 3.09 9.06
CA TRP A 61 8.67 2.50 9.61
C TRP A 61 9.54 3.51 10.38
N GLY A 62 8.90 4.46 11.06
CA GLY A 62 9.56 5.51 11.85
C GLY A 62 9.98 6.75 11.05
N ASP A 63 9.73 6.79 9.74
CA ASP A 63 10.02 7.95 8.89
C ASP A 63 8.72 8.70 8.51
N PRO A 64 8.58 9.99 8.85
CA PRO A 64 7.41 10.78 8.46
C PRO A 64 7.40 11.17 6.96
N THR A 65 8.52 11.07 6.25
CA THR A 65 8.70 11.60 4.89
C THR A 65 7.64 11.11 3.91
N TYR A 66 7.31 9.82 3.99
CA TYR A 66 6.38 9.17 3.05
C TYR A 66 5.03 8.83 3.67
N ALA A 67 4.78 9.18 4.94
CA ALA A 67 3.60 8.74 5.69
C ALA A 67 2.26 9.15 5.04
N ASN A 68 2.26 10.31 4.36
CA ASN A 68 1.09 10.83 3.64
C ASN A 68 0.98 10.35 2.20
N ASP A 69 1.95 9.60 1.68
CA ASP A 69 1.88 9.06 0.34
C ASP A 69 0.76 8.03 0.24
N TRP A 70 0.06 8.00 -0.89
CA TRP A 70 -0.92 6.98 -1.16
C TRP A 70 -0.24 5.74 -1.71
N LEU A 71 -0.36 4.62 -1.00
CA LEU A 71 0.25 3.35 -1.36
C LEU A 71 -0.82 2.35 -1.78
N VAL A 72 -0.60 1.70 -2.92
CA VAL A 72 -1.31 0.49 -3.32
C VAL A 72 -0.33 -0.67 -3.37
N MET A 73 -0.57 -1.68 -2.55
CA MET A 73 0.19 -2.93 -2.62
C MET A 73 -0.69 -4.07 -3.08
N LYS A 74 -0.14 -4.99 -3.86
CA LYS A 74 -0.79 -6.26 -4.19
C LYS A 74 0.21 -7.38 -3.98
N TRP A 75 -0.28 -8.54 -3.57
CA TRP A 75 0.59 -9.69 -3.38
C TRP A 75 -0.07 -10.99 -3.82
N SER A 76 0.78 -11.97 -4.10
CA SER A 76 0.34 -13.30 -4.52
C SER A 76 -0.22 -14.10 -3.35
N LYS A 77 -0.94 -15.20 -3.66
CA LYS A 77 -1.38 -16.13 -2.62
C LYS A 77 -0.17 -16.75 -1.87
N ALA A 78 0.90 -17.09 -2.58
CA ALA A 78 2.09 -17.66 -1.94
C ALA A 78 2.78 -16.64 -1.01
N TRP A 79 2.78 -15.35 -1.39
CA TRP A 79 3.24 -14.29 -0.50
C TRP A 79 2.38 -14.21 0.77
N ASP A 80 1.07 -14.24 0.61
CA ASP A 80 0.10 -14.18 1.71
C ASP A 80 0.29 -15.36 2.68
N ASP A 81 0.34 -16.57 2.14
CA ASP A 81 0.52 -17.81 2.88
C ASP A 81 1.84 -17.80 3.67
N ALA A 82 2.94 -17.33 3.06
CA ALA A 82 4.24 -17.29 3.73
C ALA A 82 4.33 -16.16 4.75
N ARG A 83 3.96 -14.92 4.38
CA ARG A 83 4.12 -13.74 5.22
C ARG A 83 3.19 -13.73 6.43
N PHE A 84 1.94 -14.19 6.25
CA PHE A 84 0.87 -14.04 7.25
C PHE A 84 0.39 -15.36 7.84
N HIS A 85 0.68 -16.49 7.20
CA HIS A 85 0.19 -17.80 7.61
C HIS A 85 1.29 -18.85 7.87
N GLY A 86 2.56 -18.45 7.79
CA GLY A 86 3.70 -19.28 8.18
C GLY A 86 4.05 -20.40 7.20
N ALA A 87 3.54 -20.35 5.96
CA ALA A 87 4.01 -21.25 4.90
C ALA A 87 5.46 -20.94 4.51
N SER A 88 6.11 -21.87 3.81
CA SER A 88 7.42 -21.60 3.24
C SER A 88 7.31 -20.65 2.05
N TRP A 89 8.29 -19.76 1.92
CA TRP A 89 8.45 -18.96 0.71
C TRP A 89 8.76 -19.85 -0.50
N GLY A 90 8.40 -19.39 -1.69
CA GLY A 90 8.61 -20.09 -2.94
C GLY A 90 8.40 -19.18 -4.15
N PRO A 91 8.66 -19.67 -5.37
CA PRO A 91 8.74 -18.85 -6.58
C PRO A 91 7.41 -18.20 -6.99
N ASP A 92 6.29 -18.67 -6.46
CA ASP A 92 4.98 -18.04 -6.67
C ASP A 92 4.77 -16.79 -5.80
N ALA A 93 5.68 -16.50 -4.85
CA ALA A 93 5.59 -15.35 -3.96
C ALA A 93 6.06 -14.07 -4.67
N TRP A 94 5.16 -13.11 -4.81
CA TRP A 94 5.46 -11.80 -5.38
C TRP A 94 4.62 -10.70 -4.73
N LEU A 95 5.09 -9.47 -4.91
CA LEU A 95 4.58 -8.24 -4.32
C LEU A 95 4.73 -7.08 -5.33
N THR A 96 3.77 -6.17 -5.38
CA THR A 96 3.91 -4.85 -6.01
C THR A 96 3.69 -3.74 -5.01
N ASN A 97 4.41 -2.63 -5.19
CA ASN A 97 4.17 -1.38 -4.46
C ASN A 97 4.03 -0.24 -5.46
N GLU A 98 2.93 0.48 -5.38
CA GLU A 98 2.66 1.68 -6.19
C GLU A 98 2.54 2.85 -5.20
N TRP A 99 3.61 3.62 -5.06
CA TRP A 99 3.67 4.78 -4.20
C TRP A 99 3.27 6.03 -4.99
N ASN A 100 2.39 6.84 -4.41
CA ASN A 100 1.96 8.12 -4.97
C ASN A 100 1.97 9.20 -3.91
N GLY A 101 3.09 9.91 -3.82
CA GLY A 101 3.27 11.13 -3.04
C GLY A 101 2.82 12.40 -3.75
N ALA A 102 2.36 12.34 -5.01
CA ALA A 102 1.76 13.46 -5.73
C ALA A 102 0.30 13.74 -5.26
N VAL A 103 0.12 13.80 -3.95
CA VAL A 103 -1.12 14.08 -3.23
C VAL A 103 -0.91 15.27 -2.29
N PRO A 104 -1.96 15.99 -1.87
CA PRO A 104 -1.80 17.08 -0.91
C PRO A 104 -1.09 16.62 0.38
N GLY A 105 0.10 17.16 0.64
CA GLY A 105 0.91 16.84 1.82
C GLY A 105 1.74 15.56 1.74
N GLY A 106 1.81 14.92 0.57
CA GLY A 106 2.73 13.79 0.31
C GLY A 106 4.15 14.25 -0.04
N SER A 107 5.03 13.28 -0.28
CA SER A 107 6.45 13.48 -0.61
C SER A 107 6.68 14.20 -1.96
N GLY A 108 5.69 14.16 -2.85
CA GLY A 108 5.82 14.59 -4.24
C GLY A 108 6.45 13.54 -5.16
N GLU A 109 6.90 12.40 -4.64
CA GLU A 109 7.50 11.31 -5.40
C GLU A 109 6.45 10.28 -5.85
N VAL A 110 6.73 9.55 -6.92
CA VAL A 110 5.88 8.43 -7.40
C VAL A 110 6.79 7.27 -7.75
N TRP A 111 6.54 6.09 -7.19
CA TRP A 111 7.40 4.91 -7.40
C TRP A 111 6.61 3.64 -7.67
N HIS A 112 7.16 2.77 -8.53
CA HIS A 112 6.61 1.45 -8.84
C HIS A 112 7.68 0.39 -8.57
N TYR A 113 7.34 -0.54 -7.68
CA TYR A 113 8.16 -1.71 -7.39
C TYR A 113 7.47 -3.00 -7.77
N LYS A 114 8.25 -3.96 -8.27
CA LYS A 114 7.85 -5.37 -8.38
C LYS A 114 8.92 -6.23 -7.74
N ILE A 115 8.47 -7.12 -6.86
CA ILE A 115 9.34 -7.96 -6.05
C ILE A 115 8.92 -9.41 -6.21
N ILE A 116 9.88 -10.29 -6.42
CA ILE A 116 9.67 -11.74 -6.49
C ILE A 116 10.57 -12.46 -5.50
N TRP A 117 10.13 -13.63 -5.03
CA TRP A 117 11.01 -14.53 -4.31
C TRP A 117 11.96 -15.23 -5.28
N VAL A 118 13.24 -15.25 -4.93
CA VAL A 118 14.29 -15.97 -5.66
C VAL A 118 14.99 -17.02 -4.78
N GLY A 119 14.77 -16.99 -3.47
CA GLY A 119 15.41 -17.92 -2.54
C GLY A 119 16.79 -17.45 -2.09
N PRO A 120 17.40 -18.18 -1.15
CA PRO A 120 18.58 -17.74 -0.40
C PRO A 120 19.85 -17.64 -1.26
N ASP A 121 19.86 -18.27 -2.43
CA ASP A 121 20.99 -18.23 -3.37
C ASP A 121 21.04 -16.94 -4.20
N LEU A 122 20.00 -16.08 -4.10
CA LEU A 122 19.88 -14.77 -4.73
C LEU A 122 20.28 -14.80 -6.21
N GLU A 123 21.37 -14.13 -6.61
CA GLU A 123 21.86 -14.04 -7.99
C GLU A 123 22.18 -15.41 -8.62
N ASN A 124 22.41 -16.44 -7.80
CA ASN A 124 22.66 -17.81 -8.26
C ASN A 124 21.39 -18.65 -8.37
N SER A 125 20.23 -18.09 -8.03
CA SER A 125 18.95 -18.78 -8.10
C SER A 125 18.49 -19.04 -9.54
N PRO A 126 17.83 -20.17 -9.83
CA PRO A 126 17.16 -20.37 -11.11
C PRO A 126 15.99 -19.41 -11.37
N TYR A 127 15.53 -18.68 -10.35
CA TYR A 127 14.45 -17.71 -10.45
C TYR A 127 14.94 -16.27 -10.62
N TRP A 128 16.25 -16.03 -10.43
CA TRP A 128 16.87 -14.72 -10.58
C TRP A 128 16.78 -14.21 -12.00
N ARG A 129 16.67 -12.89 -12.16
CA ARG A 129 16.59 -12.24 -13.46
C ARG A 129 17.65 -11.16 -13.63
N GLU A 130 18.22 -11.12 -14.82
CA GLU A 130 19.18 -10.08 -15.14
C GLU A 130 18.50 -8.70 -15.14
N GLY A 131 19.10 -7.74 -14.42
CA GLY A 131 18.62 -6.36 -14.32
C GLY A 131 17.83 -6.03 -13.05
N GLY A 132 17.65 -6.99 -12.13
CA GLY A 132 17.15 -6.74 -10.78
C GLY A 132 18.26 -6.61 -9.73
N TYR A 133 17.87 -6.43 -8.48
CA TYR A 133 18.78 -6.43 -7.33
C TYR A 133 18.17 -7.12 -6.11
N ALA A 134 19.03 -7.66 -5.24
CA ALA A 134 18.64 -8.46 -4.11
C ALA A 134 18.14 -7.61 -2.94
N ILE A 135 17.06 -8.04 -2.29
CA ILE A 135 16.55 -7.50 -1.03
C ILE A 135 16.12 -8.62 -0.10
N TRP A 136 16.08 -8.32 1.20
CA TRP A 136 15.49 -9.19 2.22
C TRP A 136 16.00 -10.66 2.20
N ASP A 137 17.28 -10.83 1.89
CA ASP A 137 18.05 -12.09 1.88
C ASP A 137 17.56 -13.21 0.95
N GLN A 138 16.42 -13.04 0.27
CA GLN A 138 15.84 -14.07 -0.59
C GLN A 138 14.87 -13.55 -1.67
N PHE A 139 14.84 -12.23 -1.88
CA PHE A 139 13.94 -11.59 -2.84
C PHE A 139 14.74 -10.74 -3.83
N GLU A 140 14.14 -10.54 -4.99
CA GLU A 140 14.67 -9.70 -6.05
C GLU A 140 13.66 -8.59 -6.36
N VAL A 141 14.13 -7.36 -6.48
CA VAL A 141 13.39 -6.26 -7.09
C VAL A 141 13.61 -6.33 -8.59
N ILE A 142 12.59 -6.77 -9.34
CA ILE A 142 12.64 -6.87 -10.80
C ILE A 142 12.23 -5.58 -11.50
N MET A 143 11.56 -4.67 -10.80
CA MET A 143 11.23 -3.32 -11.29
C MET A 143 11.35 -2.34 -10.13
N ASP A 144 12.08 -1.26 -10.37
CA ASP A 144 12.16 -0.08 -9.53
C ASP A 144 12.32 1.11 -10.46
N GLN A 145 11.25 1.88 -10.60
CA GLN A 145 11.24 3.10 -11.38
C GLN A 145 10.23 4.08 -10.82
N GLY A 146 10.47 5.35 -11.06
CA GLY A 146 9.64 6.38 -10.49
C GLY A 146 10.01 7.77 -10.95
N THR A 147 9.42 8.74 -10.26
CA THR A 147 9.64 10.16 -10.48
C THR A 147 9.92 10.81 -9.14
N TRP A 148 11.04 11.52 -9.06
CA TRP A 148 11.43 12.33 -7.91
C TRP A 148 10.50 13.55 -7.76
N SER A 149 10.57 14.21 -6.60
CA SER A 149 9.77 15.41 -6.32
C SER A 149 10.05 16.58 -7.28
N ASP A 150 11.19 16.58 -7.97
CA ASP A 150 11.56 17.55 -9.00
C ASP A 150 11.10 17.18 -10.42
N HIS A 151 10.31 16.09 -10.53
CA HIS A 151 9.79 15.52 -11.77
C HIS A 151 10.81 14.79 -12.66
N THR A 152 12.02 14.53 -12.17
CA THR A 152 12.99 13.67 -12.87
C THR A 152 12.55 12.21 -12.78
N HIS A 153 12.47 11.53 -13.92
CA HIS A 153 12.19 10.09 -13.97
C HIS A 153 13.47 9.27 -13.86
N GLU A 154 13.46 8.24 -13.03
CA GLU A 154 14.58 7.32 -12.84
C GLU A 154 14.13 5.85 -12.95
N ILE A 155 15.04 5.01 -13.42
CA ILE A 155 14.88 3.55 -13.46
C ILE A 155 16.11 2.96 -12.76
N LEU A 156 15.90 2.34 -11.61
CA LEU A 156 16.94 1.67 -10.82
C LEU A 156 17.00 0.17 -11.12
N ALA A 157 15.86 -0.45 -11.47
CA ALA A 157 15.78 -1.84 -11.90
C ALA A 157 14.73 -2.03 -13.00
N LEU A 158 15.09 -2.84 -13.99
CA LEU A 158 14.18 -3.26 -15.06
C LEU A 158 14.62 -4.63 -15.60
N ALA A 159 14.32 -5.67 -14.83
CA ALA A 159 14.72 -7.03 -15.17
C ALA A 159 13.98 -7.57 -16.41
N ILE A 160 14.62 -8.47 -17.13
CA ILE A 160 14.07 -9.14 -18.32
C ILE A 160 14.02 -10.67 -18.06
N PRO A 161 12.84 -11.29 -17.97
CA PRO A 161 11.50 -10.70 -18.07
C PRO A 161 11.04 -9.93 -16.81
N ASN A 162 10.16 -8.95 -16.99
CA ASN A 162 9.61 -8.12 -15.91
C ASN A 162 8.21 -8.57 -15.39
N GLY A 163 7.80 -9.81 -15.67
CA GLY A 163 6.47 -10.33 -15.32
C GLY A 163 6.51 -11.30 -14.14
N PHE A 164 5.42 -11.50 -13.40
CA PHE A 164 5.41 -12.45 -12.27
C PHE A 164 5.40 -13.93 -12.67
N GLY A 165 5.40 -14.26 -13.96
CA GLY A 165 5.51 -15.65 -14.41
C GLY A 165 6.86 -16.25 -13.98
N GLY A 166 6.85 -17.50 -13.53
CA GLY A 166 8.07 -18.29 -13.34
C GLY A 166 8.81 -18.52 -14.66
N PRO A 167 10.03 -19.08 -14.62
CA PRO A 167 10.85 -19.34 -15.80
C PRO A 167 10.13 -20.20 -16.86
#